data_AF-A0AA89BSN1-F1
#
_entry.id   AF-A0AA89BSN1-F1
#
_cell.length_a   1.000
_cell.length_b   1.000
_cell.length_c   1.000
_cell.angle_alpha   90.00
_cell.angle_beta   90.00
_cell.angle_gamma   90.00
#
_symmetry.space_group_name_H-M   'P 1'
#
loop_
_entity.id
_entity.type
_entity.pdbx_description
1 polymer ?
#
loop_
_entity_poly.entity_id
_entity_poly.type
_entity_poly.pdbx_seq_one_letter_code
_entity_poly.pdbx_strand_id
1 'polypeptide(L)'
;MDLSTRLSYLFGTEQYVELRRQLVLLRETMLNYVSRGNNRYVICSGSLGEGVAYPVSDDDVMISLTNCRIVMTYREATQANRNGDVLMLPSEFSPGYCRLLDMRGSHPEDVIHMVQGRPFVSSSLFKQHFANEEQYIHGPCQSETIGFQKFDFAYCFSCYTWPDIANDWVIRERSNGWPSCEMIQNIAGNGCHVVPIGDPDSPYTDHEWRISFSVAERTLMHSLNHVQFLVYNLLRLTLKRVIAKAFPEVICSYFMKTTLFYTAENTPKQLWQVHNLESCFEICLSALYDYVDHIYCPNYFIPEYNMIKRKINHSNRHQILDIIRTVYRIGVVGIIRICLSGCQIVSSNDGI
;
A
#
# COMPACT_ATOMS: atom_id res chain seq x y z
N MET A 1 22.87 -6.37 24.90
CA MET A 1 22.35 -5.61 23.76
C MET A 1 20.87 -5.38 23.99
N ASP A 2 20.48 -4.12 24.22
CA ASP A 2 19.08 -3.71 24.37
C ASP A 2 18.26 -4.00 23.11
N LEU A 3 16.93 -3.90 23.24
CA LEU A 3 15.99 -4.23 22.17
C LEU A 3 16.19 -3.37 20.92
N SER A 4 16.36 -2.06 21.08
CA SER A 4 16.54 -1.12 19.96
C SER A 4 17.77 -1.45 19.13
N THR A 5 18.89 -1.78 19.79
CA THR A 5 20.12 -2.16 19.12
C THR A 5 19.95 -3.47 18.35
N ARG A 6 19.26 -4.47 18.92
CA ARG A 6 18.95 -5.73 18.23
C ARG A 6 18.08 -5.50 16.99
N LEU A 7 17.03 -4.69 17.13
CA LEU A 7 16.13 -4.37 16.01
C LEU A 7 16.86 -3.55 14.93
N SER A 8 17.74 -2.63 15.32
CA SER A 8 18.58 -1.87 14.38
C SER A 8 19.58 -2.77 13.65
N TYR A 9 20.09 -3.82 14.30
CA TYR A 9 20.91 -4.82 13.62
C TYR A 9 20.09 -5.63 12.59
N LEU A 10 18.84 -5.98 12.92
CA LEU A 10 17.96 -6.73 12.03
C LEU A 10 17.41 -5.91 10.86
N PHE A 11 17.04 -4.65 11.12
CA PHE A 11 16.29 -3.81 10.18
C PHE A 11 17.10 -2.63 9.64
N GLY A 12 18.30 -2.38 10.16
CA GLY A 12 19.16 -1.24 9.81
C GLY A 12 19.02 -0.09 10.82
N THR A 13 20.12 0.65 11.02
CA THR A 13 20.10 1.92 11.77
C THR A 13 19.42 3.02 10.97
N GLU A 14 19.09 4.13 11.62
CA GLU A 14 18.50 5.30 10.96
C GLU A 14 19.32 5.76 9.74
N GLN A 15 20.65 5.86 9.86
CA GLN A 15 21.51 6.26 8.75
C GLN A 15 21.48 5.25 7.59
N TYR A 16 21.47 3.95 7.88
CA TYR A 16 21.41 2.92 6.84
C TYR A 16 20.05 2.89 6.15
N VAL A 17 18.96 3.09 6.89
CA VAL A 17 17.60 3.18 6.33
C VAL A 17 17.52 4.37 5.39
N GLU A 18 18.02 5.53 5.80
CA GLU A 18 18.03 6.74 4.99
C GLU A 18 18.88 6.56 3.72
N LEU A 19 20.08 5.98 3.85
CA LEU A 19 20.92 5.66 2.69
C LEU A 19 20.19 4.75 1.68
N ARG A 20 19.46 3.72 2.15
CA ARG A 20 18.67 2.85 1.26
C ARG A 20 17.57 3.61 0.53
N ARG A 21 16.85 4.51 1.21
CA ARG A 21 15.81 5.36 0.61
C ARG A 21 16.41 6.26 -0.48
N GLN A 22 17.54 6.90 -0.20
CA GLN A 22 18.24 7.76 -1.16
C GLN A 22 18.73 6.99 -2.38
N LEU A 23 19.26 5.77 -2.20
CA LEU A 23 19.67 4.92 -3.32
C LEU A 23 18.49 4.55 -4.23
N VAL A 24 17.32 4.26 -3.65
CA VAL A 24 16.11 3.98 -4.44
C VAL A 24 15.63 5.22 -5.20
N LEU A 25 15.63 6.40 -4.57
CA LEU A 25 15.27 7.66 -5.23
C LEU A 25 16.27 8.05 -6.33
N LEU A 26 17.56 7.79 -6.13
CA LEU A 26 18.59 7.98 -7.15
C LEU A 26 18.35 7.05 -8.34
N ARG A 27 18.05 5.77 -8.08
CA ARG A 27 17.70 4.80 -9.13
C ARG A 27 16.45 5.23 -9.89
N GLU A 28 15.39 5.64 -9.20
CA GLU A 28 14.17 6.20 -9.81
C GLU A 28 14.50 7.39 -10.72
N THR A 29 15.33 8.32 -10.24
CA THR A 29 15.77 9.50 -10.99
C THR A 29 16.52 9.09 -12.27
N MET A 30 17.44 8.11 -12.17
CA MET A 30 18.17 7.59 -13.33
C MET A 30 17.25 6.89 -14.33
N LEU A 31 16.33 6.04 -13.86
CA LEU A 31 15.36 5.36 -14.72
C LEU A 31 14.46 6.36 -15.45
N ASN A 32 14.03 7.42 -14.76
CA ASN A 32 13.26 8.51 -15.33
C ASN A 32 14.05 9.34 -16.34
N TYR A 33 15.34 9.57 -16.07
CA TYR A 33 16.23 10.25 -17.02
C TYR A 33 16.40 9.45 -18.32
N VAL A 34 16.65 8.15 -18.21
CA VAL A 34 16.81 7.25 -19.37
C VAL A 34 15.48 7.05 -20.12
N SER A 35 14.36 7.10 -19.41
CA SER A 35 13.02 6.96 -20.01
C SER A 35 12.46 8.25 -20.60
N ARG A 36 13.21 9.36 -20.60
CA ARG A 36 12.76 10.63 -21.17
C ARG A 36 12.37 10.45 -22.64
N GLY A 37 11.15 10.86 -22.98
CA GLY A 37 10.58 10.73 -24.32
C GLY A 37 9.76 9.45 -24.55
N ASN A 38 9.77 8.49 -23.63
CA ASN A 38 9.02 7.23 -23.78
C ASN A 38 7.56 7.30 -23.28
N ASN A 39 7.00 8.51 -23.15
CA ASN A 39 5.65 8.76 -22.64
C ASN A 39 5.34 8.04 -21.30
N ARG A 40 6.35 7.83 -20.44
CA ARG A 40 6.19 7.19 -19.13
C ARG A 40 7.20 7.71 -18.13
N TYR A 41 6.87 7.56 -16.85
CA TYR A 41 7.82 7.73 -15.76
C TYR A 41 7.64 6.60 -14.73
N VAL A 42 8.73 6.32 -14.03
CA VAL A 42 8.91 5.24 -13.06
C VAL A 42 8.79 5.80 -11.66
N ILE A 43 8.14 5.04 -10.79
CA ILE A 43 8.04 5.29 -9.36
C ILE A 43 8.42 4.00 -8.63
N CYS A 44 9.50 4.01 -7.87
CA CYS A 44 9.96 2.88 -7.07
C CYS A 44 9.31 2.93 -5.67
N SER A 45 8.35 2.04 -5.41
CA SER A 45 7.57 2.05 -4.17
C SER A 45 7.84 0.77 -3.34
N GLY A 46 6.91 0.44 -2.45
CA GLY A 46 6.97 -0.80 -1.68
C GLY A 46 8.13 -0.87 -0.69
N SER A 47 8.52 -2.09 -0.34
CA SER A 47 9.45 -2.35 0.77
C SER A 47 10.80 -1.68 0.58
N LEU A 48 11.39 -1.83 -0.61
CA LEU A 48 12.68 -1.24 -0.93
C LEU A 48 12.61 0.29 -0.92
N GLY A 49 11.57 0.88 -1.54
CA GLY A 49 11.35 2.33 -1.55
C GLY A 49 11.14 2.94 -0.16
N GLU A 50 10.67 2.15 0.81
CA GLU A 50 10.50 2.58 2.21
C GLU A 50 11.77 2.43 3.05
N GLY A 51 12.84 1.86 2.47
CA GLY A 51 14.10 1.58 3.14
C GLY A 51 14.10 0.28 3.93
N VAL A 52 13.21 -0.67 3.60
CA VAL A 52 13.16 -2.01 4.20
C VAL A 52 13.88 -3.00 3.28
N ALA A 53 14.91 -3.69 3.80
CA ALA A 53 15.67 -4.67 3.02
C ALA A 53 15.55 -6.07 3.64
N TYR A 54 14.79 -6.96 3.00
CA TYR A 54 14.87 -8.41 3.24
C TYR A 54 15.60 -9.09 2.06
N PRO A 55 16.35 -10.19 2.29
CA PRO A 55 17.15 -10.88 1.27
C PRO A 55 16.39 -11.39 0.02
N VAL A 56 15.06 -11.27 -0.01
CA VAL A 56 14.18 -11.76 -1.09
C VAL A 56 12.99 -10.79 -1.25
N SER A 57 13.21 -9.48 -1.06
CA SER A 57 12.15 -8.51 -1.31
C SER A 57 11.99 -8.34 -2.81
N ASP A 58 10.76 -8.42 -3.29
CA ASP A 58 10.40 -7.95 -4.60
C ASP A 58 10.64 -6.44 -4.74
N ASP A 59 10.85 -6.04 -5.99
CA ASP A 59 11.01 -4.64 -6.37
C ASP A 59 9.68 -4.15 -6.97
N ASP A 60 8.93 -3.39 -6.15
CA ASP A 60 7.62 -2.85 -6.50
C ASP A 60 7.79 -1.55 -7.32
N VAL A 61 7.52 -1.64 -8.61
CA VAL A 61 7.72 -0.53 -9.55
C VAL A 61 6.40 -0.13 -10.18
N MET A 62 5.98 1.12 -9.97
CA MET A 62 4.87 1.69 -10.73
C MET A 62 5.40 2.36 -11.98
N ILE A 63 4.77 2.08 -13.12
CA ILE A 63 5.05 2.72 -14.40
C ILE A 63 3.84 3.59 -14.74
N SER A 64 3.97 4.90 -14.54
CA SER A 64 2.91 5.83 -14.91
C SER A 64 3.05 6.21 -16.38
N LEU A 65 2.02 5.91 -17.16
CA LEU A 65 1.91 6.37 -18.52
C LEU A 65 1.49 7.85 -18.54
N THR A 66 2.06 8.62 -19.46
CA THR A 66 1.87 10.08 -19.59
C THR A 66 1.20 10.49 -20.90
N ASN A 67 0.89 9.51 -21.75
CA ASN A 67 0.09 9.69 -22.95
C ASN A 67 -1.37 10.05 -22.64
N CYS A 68 -1.85 9.73 -21.45
CA CYS A 68 -3.15 10.14 -20.95
C CYS A 68 -3.01 10.84 -19.59
N ARG A 69 -3.95 11.75 -19.30
CA ARG A 69 -4.12 12.34 -17.98
C ARG A 69 -5.49 11.96 -17.46
N ILE A 70 -5.52 11.55 -16.19
CA ILE A 70 -6.79 11.36 -15.47
C ILE A 70 -7.28 12.71 -14.95
N VAL A 71 -8.55 12.99 -15.21
CA VAL A 71 -9.26 14.20 -14.75
C VAL A 71 -10.54 13.80 -14.02
N MET A 72 -11.01 14.65 -13.10
CA MET A 72 -12.12 14.33 -12.19
C MET A 72 -13.45 14.95 -12.63
N THR A 73 -13.40 16.02 -13.42
CA THR A 73 -14.60 16.74 -13.85
C THR A 73 -14.70 16.81 -15.37
N TYR A 74 -15.95 16.82 -15.86
CA TYR A 74 -16.22 17.04 -17.28
C TYR A 74 -15.68 18.39 -17.77
N ARG A 75 -15.67 19.40 -16.90
CA ARG A 75 -15.11 20.72 -17.20
C ARG A 75 -13.61 20.65 -17.47
N GLU A 76 -12.84 20.01 -16.59
CA GLU A 76 -11.39 19.81 -16.81
C GLU A 76 -11.16 19.08 -18.14
N ALA A 77 -11.91 18.01 -18.38
CA ALA A 77 -11.76 17.17 -19.55
C ALA A 77 -12.14 17.84 -20.88
N THR A 78 -12.99 18.87 -20.85
CA THR A 78 -13.40 19.63 -22.04
C THR A 78 -12.55 20.89 -22.25
N GLN A 79 -12.00 21.47 -21.19
CA GLN A 79 -11.20 22.70 -21.25
C GLN A 79 -9.72 22.47 -21.59
N ALA A 80 -9.19 21.27 -21.35
CA ALA A 80 -7.83 20.96 -21.73
C ALA A 80 -7.71 20.87 -23.27
N ASN A 81 -6.98 21.82 -23.86
CA ASN A 81 -6.54 21.80 -25.27
C ASN A 81 -5.53 20.68 -25.58
N ARG A 82 -5.44 19.63 -24.76
CA ARG A 82 -4.53 18.50 -24.94
C ARG A 82 -5.32 17.26 -25.32
N ASN A 83 -4.91 16.59 -26.40
CA ASN A 83 -5.42 15.26 -26.75
C ASN A 83 -5.05 14.29 -25.62
N GLY A 84 -5.98 13.42 -25.17
CA GLY A 84 -5.62 12.33 -24.23
C GLY A 84 -6.34 12.26 -22.88
N ASP A 85 -7.24 13.20 -22.54
CA ASP A 85 -7.85 13.22 -21.20
C ASP A 85 -8.89 12.11 -21.00
N VAL A 86 -8.78 11.41 -19.88
CA VAL A 86 -9.69 10.34 -19.45
C VAL A 86 -10.39 10.77 -18.17
N LEU A 87 -11.72 10.75 -18.21
CA LEU A 87 -12.53 11.14 -17.06
C LEU A 87 -12.65 9.97 -16.07
N MET A 88 -12.21 10.21 -14.84
CA MET A 88 -12.41 9.29 -13.73
C MET A 88 -13.82 9.44 -13.17
N LEU A 89 -14.56 8.35 -13.17
CA LEU A 89 -15.89 8.28 -12.56
C LEU A 89 -15.79 7.36 -11.34
N PRO A 90 -15.97 7.88 -10.10
CA PRO A 90 -15.98 7.05 -8.90
C PRO A 90 -16.96 5.88 -9.01
N SER A 91 -16.61 4.72 -8.44
CA SER A 91 -17.54 3.60 -8.35
C SER A 91 -18.61 3.89 -7.29
N GLU A 92 -19.87 3.65 -7.62
CA GLU A 92 -21.00 3.80 -6.70
C GLU A 92 -21.06 2.66 -5.67
N PHE A 93 -20.40 1.53 -5.95
CA PHE A 93 -20.50 0.31 -5.16
C PHE A 93 -19.25 0.04 -4.29
N SER A 94 -18.12 0.62 -4.69
CA SER A 94 -16.79 0.19 -4.24
C SER A 94 -15.91 1.40 -3.92
N PRO A 95 -15.92 1.90 -2.67
CA PRO A 95 -15.03 2.99 -2.25
C PRO A 95 -13.57 2.71 -2.60
N GLY A 96 -12.89 3.69 -3.19
CA GLY A 96 -11.51 3.54 -3.67
C GLY A 96 -11.37 2.94 -5.07
N TYR A 97 -12.48 2.61 -5.75
CA TYR A 97 -12.50 2.17 -7.14
C TYR A 97 -13.18 3.20 -8.04
N CYS A 98 -12.87 3.14 -9.33
CA CYS A 98 -13.37 4.06 -10.35
C CYS A 98 -13.45 3.39 -11.71
N ARG A 99 -14.17 4.00 -12.65
CA ARG A 99 -14.16 3.66 -14.07
C ARG A 99 -13.56 4.81 -14.85
N LEU A 100 -12.90 4.49 -15.95
CA LEU A 100 -12.16 5.44 -16.76
C LEU A 100 -12.87 5.64 -18.10
N LEU A 101 -13.47 6.81 -18.32
CA LEU A 101 -14.20 7.14 -19.55
C LEU A 101 -13.26 7.82 -20.55
N ASP A 102 -13.01 7.19 -21.69
CA ASP A 102 -12.13 7.69 -22.75
C ASP A 102 -12.89 8.59 -23.73
N MET A 103 -13.05 9.86 -23.39
CA MET A 103 -13.87 10.78 -24.18
C MET A 103 -13.28 11.18 -25.53
N ARG A 104 -11.99 10.90 -25.77
CA ARG A 104 -11.27 11.39 -26.95
C ARG A 104 -10.66 10.28 -27.81
N GLY A 105 -10.88 9.01 -27.47
CA GLY A 105 -10.31 7.87 -28.20
C GLY A 105 -8.79 7.83 -28.07
N SER A 106 -8.30 8.00 -26.84
CA SER A 106 -6.88 8.11 -26.51
C SER A 106 -6.21 6.74 -26.36
N HIS A 107 -7.00 5.68 -26.26
CA HIS A 107 -6.56 4.31 -26.06
C HIS A 107 -6.87 3.41 -27.26
N PRO A 108 -6.09 2.33 -27.45
CA PRO A 108 -6.39 1.29 -28.42
C PRO A 108 -7.81 0.72 -28.29
N GLU A 109 -8.47 0.41 -29.40
CA GLU A 109 -9.84 -0.11 -29.39
C GLU A 109 -9.99 -1.44 -28.64
N ASP A 110 -8.94 -2.28 -28.61
CA ASP A 110 -8.91 -3.57 -27.92
C ASP A 110 -8.89 -3.46 -26.40
N VAL A 111 -8.59 -2.28 -25.83
CA VAL A 111 -8.71 -2.03 -24.38
C VAL A 111 -10.00 -1.30 -24.00
N ILE A 112 -10.83 -0.92 -24.99
CA ILE A 112 -12.07 -0.18 -24.78
C ILE A 112 -13.26 -1.14 -24.64
N HIS A 113 -14.06 -0.93 -23.60
CA HIS A 113 -15.33 -1.57 -23.37
C HIS A 113 -16.49 -0.57 -23.48
N MET A 114 -17.43 -0.83 -24.39
CA MET A 114 -18.57 0.06 -24.62
C MET A 114 -19.71 -0.25 -23.66
N VAL A 115 -20.07 0.73 -22.81
CA VAL A 115 -21.21 0.64 -21.89
C VAL A 115 -22.22 1.72 -22.26
N GLN A 116 -23.41 1.31 -22.71
CA GLN A 116 -24.49 2.23 -23.11
C GLN A 116 -24.01 3.31 -24.12
N GLY A 117 -23.17 2.91 -25.08
CA GLY A 117 -22.61 3.81 -26.10
C GLY A 117 -21.47 4.71 -25.62
N ARG A 118 -20.96 4.51 -24.40
CA ARG A 118 -19.81 5.25 -23.85
C ARG A 118 -18.56 4.36 -23.77
N PRO A 119 -17.38 4.85 -24.22
CA PRO A 119 -16.14 4.08 -24.23
C PRO A 119 -15.41 4.12 -22.88
N PHE A 120 -15.29 2.98 -22.22
CA PHE A 120 -14.55 2.85 -20.96
C PHE A 120 -13.25 2.07 -21.15
N VAL A 121 -12.16 2.51 -20.51
CA VAL A 121 -10.90 1.75 -20.51
C VAL A 121 -11.02 0.58 -19.54
N SER A 122 -11.01 -0.64 -20.07
CA SER A 122 -11.16 -1.87 -19.28
C SER A 122 -9.85 -2.24 -18.59
N SER A 123 -9.86 -2.44 -17.28
CA SER A 123 -8.63 -2.75 -16.53
C SER A 123 -8.07 -4.14 -16.85
N SER A 124 -8.94 -5.12 -17.11
CA SER A 124 -8.53 -6.47 -17.49
C SER A 124 -7.87 -6.50 -18.87
N LEU A 125 -8.50 -5.88 -19.87
CA LEU A 125 -7.98 -5.79 -21.24
C LEU A 125 -6.69 -4.97 -21.28
N PHE A 126 -6.64 -3.87 -20.51
CA PHE A 126 -5.43 -3.07 -20.37
C PHE A 126 -4.27 -3.90 -19.81
N LYS A 127 -4.47 -4.68 -18.75
CA LYS A 127 -3.41 -5.56 -18.23
C LYS A 127 -2.92 -6.58 -19.24
N GLN A 128 -3.82 -7.16 -20.03
CA GLN A 128 -3.47 -8.14 -21.06
C GLN A 128 -2.69 -7.48 -22.20
N HIS A 129 -3.10 -6.28 -22.63
CA HIS A 129 -2.43 -5.54 -23.70
C HIS A 129 -0.97 -5.21 -23.36
N PHE A 130 -0.67 -4.89 -22.10
CA PHE A 130 0.69 -4.56 -21.66
C PHE A 130 1.49 -5.76 -21.15
N ALA A 131 0.90 -6.95 -21.02
CA ALA A 131 1.60 -8.12 -20.50
C ALA A 131 2.38 -8.83 -21.61
N ASN A 132 3.63 -9.20 -21.31
CA ASN A 132 4.41 -10.10 -22.15
C ASN A 132 4.07 -11.57 -21.85
N GLU A 133 4.28 -12.49 -22.80
CA GLU A 133 3.98 -13.93 -22.61
C GLU A 133 4.73 -14.58 -21.43
N GLU A 134 5.89 -14.03 -21.06
CA GLU A 134 6.72 -14.53 -19.96
C GLU A 134 6.35 -13.95 -18.58
N GLN A 135 5.42 -12.99 -18.53
CA GLN A 135 5.05 -12.29 -17.29
C GLN A 135 3.85 -12.93 -16.59
N TYR A 136 3.95 -13.04 -15.27
CA TYR A 136 2.84 -13.52 -14.43
C TYR A 136 2.01 -12.35 -13.92
N ILE A 137 0.72 -12.33 -14.24
CA ILE A 137 -0.20 -11.28 -13.78
C ILE A 137 -0.78 -11.65 -12.41
N HIS A 138 -0.62 -10.77 -11.42
CA HIS A 138 -1.31 -10.87 -10.13
C HIS A 138 -1.76 -9.50 -9.63
N GLY A 139 -3.00 -9.40 -9.17
CA GLY A 139 -3.59 -8.12 -8.78
C GLY A 139 -3.46 -7.07 -9.89
N PRO A 140 -2.87 -5.88 -9.61
CA PRO A 140 -2.58 -4.87 -10.62
C PRO A 140 -1.21 -5.05 -11.30
N CYS A 141 -0.40 -6.03 -10.88
CA CYS A 141 1.00 -6.16 -11.25
C CYS A 141 1.23 -7.22 -12.31
N GLN A 142 2.27 -6.99 -13.12
CA GLN A 142 2.92 -7.97 -13.97
C GLN A 142 4.28 -8.28 -13.35
N SER A 143 4.49 -9.53 -12.96
CA SER A 143 5.73 -9.98 -12.34
C SER A 143 6.66 -10.63 -13.35
N GLU A 144 7.95 -10.32 -13.22
CA GLU A 144 9.04 -11.03 -13.90
C GLU A 144 10.20 -11.25 -12.94
N THR A 145 11.04 -12.24 -13.23
CA THR A 145 12.26 -12.52 -12.46
C THR A 145 13.46 -12.37 -13.36
N ILE A 146 14.33 -11.41 -13.05
CA ILE A 146 15.57 -11.19 -13.79
C ILE A 146 16.73 -11.59 -12.86
N GLY A 147 17.42 -12.67 -13.22
CA GLY A 147 18.45 -13.27 -12.37
C GLY A 147 17.86 -13.77 -11.05
N PHE A 148 18.28 -13.16 -9.93
CA PHE A 148 17.79 -13.51 -8.59
C PHE A 148 16.77 -12.51 -8.03
N GLN A 149 16.40 -11.49 -8.79
CA GLN A 149 15.51 -10.41 -8.34
C GLN A 149 14.14 -10.55 -9.02
N LYS A 150 13.09 -10.57 -8.20
CA LYS A 150 11.70 -10.46 -8.66
C LYS A 150 11.32 -8.99 -8.78
N PHE A 151 10.70 -8.61 -9.89
CA PHE A 151 10.17 -7.28 -10.15
C PHE A 151 8.67 -7.38 -10.34
N ASP A 152 7.92 -6.50 -9.68
CA ASP A 152 6.47 -6.39 -9.81
C ASP A 152 6.14 -5.02 -10.41
N PHE A 153 5.70 -5.03 -11.67
CA PHE A 153 5.39 -3.82 -12.43
C PHE A 153 3.90 -3.51 -12.40
N ALA A 154 3.52 -2.38 -11.82
CA ALA A 154 2.15 -1.87 -11.84
C ALA A 154 2.04 -0.69 -12.83
N TYR A 155 1.51 -0.97 -14.02
CA TYR A 155 1.17 0.09 -14.98
C TYR A 155 0.00 0.92 -14.46
N CYS A 156 0.10 2.24 -14.56
CA CYS A 156 -0.88 3.14 -13.97
C CYS A 156 -1.01 4.45 -14.76
N PHE A 157 -2.02 5.23 -14.39
CA PHE A 157 -2.16 6.61 -14.83
C PHE A 157 -2.12 7.57 -13.66
N SER A 158 -1.61 8.77 -13.91
CA SER A 158 -1.56 9.85 -12.93
C SER A 158 -2.86 10.65 -12.92
N CYS A 159 -3.41 10.85 -11.73
CA CYS A 159 -4.43 11.85 -11.45
C CYS A 159 -3.79 12.95 -10.60
N TYR A 160 -3.53 14.11 -11.21
CA TYR A 160 -2.89 15.24 -10.50
C TYR A 160 -3.84 16.00 -9.57
N THR A 161 -5.10 15.56 -9.47
CA THR A 161 -6.10 16.11 -8.56
C THR A 161 -6.31 15.12 -7.43
N TRP A 162 -6.31 15.59 -6.18
CA TRP A 162 -6.66 14.76 -5.04
C TRP A 162 -8.12 14.29 -5.17
N PRO A 163 -8.41 12.99 -5.03
CA PRO A 163 -9.75 12.47 -5.28
C PRO A 163 -10.70 12.88 -4.16
N ASP A 164 -11.92 13.29 -4.53
CA ASP A 164 -12.89 13.83 -3.56
C ASP A 164 -13.23 12.86 -2.42
N ILE A 165 -13.26 11.56 -2.72
CA ILE A 165 -13.51 10.50 -1.73
C ILE A 165 -12.43 10.44 -0.63
N ALA A 166 -11.27 11.03 -0.84
CA ALA A 166 -10.19 11.10 0.13
C ALA A 166 -10.04 12.50 0.75
N ASN A 167 -10.96 13.45 0.50
CA ASN A 167 -10.87 14.80 1.07
C ASN A 167 -10.98 14.82 2.59
N ASP A 168 -11.72 13.87 3.17
CA ASP A 168 -11.83 13.71 4.62
C ASP A 168 -10.46 13.50 5.27
N TRP A 169 -9.54 12.80 4.59
CA TRP A 169 -8.16 12.66 5.05
C TRP A 169 -7.43 14.00 5.13
N VAL A 170 -7.68 14.93 4.20
CA VAL A 170 -7.02 16.24 4.16
C VAL A 170 -7.51 17.12 5.32
N ILE A 171 -8.81 17.13 5.58
CA ILE A 171 -9.45 18.06 6.53
C ILE A 171 -9.57 17.52 7.95
N ARG A 172 -9.37 16.22 8.18
CA ARG A 172 -9.54 15.63 9.53
C ARG A 172 -8.55 16.21 10.55
N GLU A 173 -9.06 16.39 11.77
CA GLU A 173 -8.31 16.92 12.89
C GLU A 173 -7.18 15.96 13.32
N ARG A 174 -6.00 16.52 13.62
CA ARG A 174 -4.81 15.78 14.06
C ARG A 174 -4.21 16.41 15.29
N SER A 175 -4.72 16.01 16.45
CA SER A 175 -4.32 16.57 17.75
C SER A 175 -2.85 16.30 18.12
N ASN A 176 -2.22 15.28 17.54
CA ASN A 176 -0.82 14.94 17.81
C ASN A 176 0.18 15.50 16.78
N GLY A 177 -0.29 16.25 15.77
CA GLY A 177 0.56 16.99 14.83
C GLY A 177 1.31 16.16 13.78
N TRP A 178 1.04 14.86 13.67
CA TRP A 178 1.51 14.03 12.55
C TRP A 178 0.32 13.48 11.75
N PRO A 179 0.36 13.52 10.41
CA PRO A 179 1.31 14.27 9.58
C PRO A 179 1.17 15.79 9.76
N SER A 180 2.21 16.56 9.42
CA SER A 180 2.15 18.02 9.49
C SER A 180 1.23 18.60 8.41
N CYS A 181 0.71 19.82 8.62
CA CYS A 181 -0.12 20.51 7.62
C CYS A 181 0.59 20.67 6.27
N GLU A 182 1.88 21.03 6.28
CA GLU A 182 2.71 21.14 5.07
C GLU A 182 2.79 19.79 4.33
N MET A 183 2.98 18.70 5.06
CA MET A 183 3.03 17.36 4.47
C MET A 183 1.69 16.95 3.85
N ILE A 184 0.58 17.26 4.52
CA ILE A 184 -0.77 17.00 4.01
C ILE A 184 -0.99 17.77 2.71
N GLN A 185 -0.64 19.06 2.67
CA GLN A 185 -0.75 19.89 1.47
C GLN A 185 0.13 19.38 0.34
N ASN A 186 1.37 18.98 0.64
CA ASN A 186 2.26 18.38 -0.36
C ASN A 186 1.70 17.06 -0.90
N ILE A 187 1.19 16.18 -0.04
CA ILE A 187 0.57 14.91 -0.46
C ILE A 187 -0.65 15.18 -1.35
N ALA A 188 -1.58 16.03 -0.90
CA ALA A 188 -2.80 16.35 -1.66
C ALA A 188 -2.47 17.04 -3.00
N GLY A 189 -1.49 17.94 -3.02
CA GLY A 189 -1.05 18.65 -4.23
C GLY A 189 -0.38 17.76 -5.28
N ASN A 190 0.13 16.58 -4.88
CA ASN A 190 0.67 15.59 -5.82
C ASN A 190 -0.40 14.61 -6.35
N GLY A 191 -1.65 14.69 -5.87
CA GLY A 191 -2.76 13.87 -6.33
C GLY A 191 -2.59 12.39 -6.00
N CYS A 192 -2.98 11.52 -6.93
CA CYS A 192 -2.94 10.06 -6.78
C CYS A 192 -2.69 9.35 -8.12
N HIS A 193 -2.73 8.03 -8.11
CA HIS A 193 -2.64 7.19 -9.29
C HIS A 193 -3.86 6.29 -9.40
N VAL A 194 -4.09 5.70 -10.58
CA VAL A 194 -5.07 4.62 -10.76
C VAL A 194 -4.40 3.40 -11.37
N VAL A 195 -4.64 2.22 -10.79
CA VAL A 195 -4.03 0.94 -11.18
C VAL A 195 -5.11 -0.05 -11.67
N PRO A 196 -4.78 -0.96 -12.61
CA PRO A 196 -5.77 -1.76 -13.31
C PRO A 196 -6.20 -2.99 -12.50
N ILE A 197 -7.01 -2.77 -11.48
CA ILE A 197 -7.65 -3.81 -10.69
C ILE A 197 -9.01 -3.30 -10.20
N GLY A 198 -10.07 -4.06 -10.45
CA GLY A 198 -11.41 -3.76 -9.95
C GLY A 198 -11.70 -4.38 -8.59
N ASP A 199 -12.85 -4.03 -8.03
CA ASP A 199 -13.34 -4.65 -6.81
C ASP A 199 -13.89 -6.05 -7.15
N PRO A 200 -13.39 -7.13 -6.51
CA PRO A 200 -13.92 -8.48 -6.72
C PRO A 200 -15.40 -8.66 -6.39
N ASP A 201 -16.04 -7.72 -5.68
CA ASP A 201 -17.49 -7.71 -5.42
C ASP A 201 -18.30 -6.93 -6.48
N SER A 202 -17.63 -6.14 -7.33
CA SER A 202 -18.30 -5.31 -8.32
C SER A 202 -18.69 -6.12 -9.55
N PRO A 203 -19.92 -5.95 -10.08
CA PRO A 203 -20.29 -6.52 -11.38
C PRO A 203 -19.45 -5.93 -12.54
N TYR A 204 -18.71 -4.85 -12.28
CA TYR A 204 -17.81 -4.20 -13.22
C TYR A 204 -16.33 -4.45 -12.90
N THR A 205 -16.00 -5.50 -12.13
CA THR A 205 -14.62 -5.82 -11.70
C THR A 205 -13.57 -5.74 -12.81
N ASP A 206 -13.89 -6.22 -14.02
CA ASP A 206 -12.94 -6.24 -15.14
C ASP A 206 -12.77 -4.86 -15.81
N HIS A 207 -13.64 -3.91 -15.50
CA HIS A 207 -13.68 -2.57 -16.07
C HIS A 207 -13.30 -1.47 -15.07
N GLU A 208 -13.20 -1.83 -13.79
CA GLU A 208 -12.84 -0.91 -12.72
C GLU A 208 -11.34 -0.84 -12.48
N TRP A 209 -10.92 0.33 -12.01
CA TRP A 209 -9.57 0.68 -11.62
C TRP A 209 -9.56 1.07 -10.15
N ARG A 210 -8.47 0.77 -9.45
CA ARG A 210 -8.31 1.13 -8.04
C ARG A 210 -7.47 2.39 -7.91
N ILE A 211 -7.92 3.33 -7.09
CA ILE A 211 -7.13 4.50 -6.69
C ILE A 211 -5.95 4.03 -5.84
N SER A 212 -4.77 4.49 -6.17
CA SER A 212 -3.51 4.16 -5.51
C SER A 212 -2.87 5.41 -4.91
N PHE A 213 -2.46 5.30 -3.66
CA PHE A 213 -1.78 6.35 -2.90
C PHE A 213 -0.31 6.01 -2.63
N SER A 214 0.31 5.11 -3.41
CA SER A 214 1.68 4.62 -3.17
C SER A 214 2.73 5.73 -2.97
N VAL A 215 2.62 6.84 -3.71
CA VAL A 215 3.54 7.99 -3.53
C VAL A 215 3.29 8.69 -2.19
N ALA A 216 2.03 8.94 -1.85
CA ALA A 216 1.64 9.53 -0.56
C ALA A 216 2.07 8.63 0.62
N GLU A 217 1.87 7.32 0.50
CA GLU A 217 2.33 6.34 1.49
C GLU A 217 3.83 6.37 1.66
N ARG A 218 4.60 6.43 0.57
CA ARG A 218 6.06 6.54 0.62
C ARG A 218 6.49 7.82 1.33
N THR A 219 5.85 8.96 1.04
CA THR A 219 6.10 10.22 1.73
C THR A 219 5.84 10.11 3.23
N LEU A 220 4.73 9.50 3.63
CA LEU A 220 4.42 9.25 5.05
C LEU A 220 5.46 8.34 5.70
N MET A 221 5.81 7.23 5.06
CA MET A 221 6.82 6.28 5.54
C MET A 221 8.20 6.92 5.72
N HIS A 222 8.58 7.85 4.84
CA HIS A 222 9.83 8.60 4.92
C HIS A 222 9.82 9.60 6.08
N SER A 223 8.64 10.10 6.47
CA SER A 223 8.47 11.03 7.59
C SER A 223 8.50 10.39 8.99
N LEU A 224 8.33 9.07 9.05
CA LEU A 224 8.34 8.34 10.32
C LEU A 224 9.71 8.44 10.99
N ASN A 225 9.69 8.59 12.32
CA ASN A 225 10.92 8.51 13.09
C ASN A 225 11.45 7.06 13.13
N HIS A 226 12.69 6.89 13.60
CA HIS A 226 13.31 5.57 13.60
C HIS A 226 12.57 4.54 14.47
N VAL A 227 11.97 4.94 15.60
CA VAL A 227 11.19 4.02 16.46
C VAL A 227 9.94 3.52 15.75
N GLN A 228 9.19 4.41 15.08
CA GLN A 228 8.04 4.05 14.25
C GLN A 228 8.45 3.09 13.12
N PHE A 229 9.60 3.33 12.48
CA PHE A 229 10.16 2.42 11.48
C PHE A 229 10.50 1.04 12.06
N LEU A 230 11.12 0.96 13.24
CA LEU A 230 11.43 -0.32 13.89
C LEU A 230 10.14 -1.07 14.27
N VAL A 231 9.13 -0.36 14.79
CA VAL A 231 7.81 -0.95 15.11
C VAL A 231 7.12 -1.46 13.86
N TYR A 232 7.15 -0.71 12.75
CA TYR A 232 6.64 -1.17 11.46
C TYR A 232 7.25 -2.52 11.05
N ASN A 233 8.57 -2.62 11.10
CA ASN A 233 9.29 -3.82 10.69
C ASN A 233 9.05 -4.98 11.67
N LEU A 234 8.83 -4.69 12.95
CA LEU A 234 8.41 -5.69 13.93
C LEU A 234 6.98 -6.21 13.66
N LEU A 235 6.03 -5.34 13.28
CA LEU A 235 4.70 -5.74 12.83
C LEU A 235 4.77 -6.62 11.58
N ARG A 236 5.60 -6.24 10.59
CA ARG A 236 5.83 -7.04 9.38
C ARG A 236 6.48 -8.39 9.68
N LEU A 237 7.45 -8.41 10.59
CA LEU A 237 8.11 -9.65 11.01
C LEU A 237 7.11 -10.59 11.69
N THR A 238 6.30 -10.04 12.60
CA THR A 238 5.20 -10.75 13.27
C THR A 238 4.21 -11.32 12.26
N LEU A 239 3.81 -10.51 11.26
CA LEU A 239 2.98 -10.97 10.16
C LEU A 239 3.60 -12.17 9.46
N LYS A 240 4.84 -12.03 8.97
CA LYS A 240 5.49 -13.05 8.14
C LYS A 240 5.78 -14.35 8.89
N ARG A 241 6.13 -14.27 10.17
CA ARG A 241 6.64 -15.40 10.95
C ARG A 241 5.61 -16.05 11.86
N VAL A 242 4.55 -15.34 12.22
CA VAL A 242 3.51 -15.83 13.12
C VAL A 242 2.17 -15.88 12.42
N ILE A 243 1.62 -14.72 12.04
CA ILE A 243 0.22 -14.61 11.56
C ILE A 243 0.06 -15.33 10.21
N ALA A 244 0.89 -15.04 9.21
CA ALA A 244 0.80 -15.59 7.87
C ALA A 244 1.14 -17.09 7.80
N LYS A 245 1.74 -17.66 8.85
CA LYS A 245 1.93 -19.12 8.97
C LYS A 245 0.62 -19.83 9.30
N ALA A 246 -0.26 -19.20 10.08
CA ALA A 246 -1.58 -19.73 10.41
C ALA A 246 -2.65 -19.30 9.40
N PHE A 247 -2.57 -18.05 8.93
CA PHE A 247 -3.56 -17.43 8.03
C PHE A 247 -2.85 -16.79 6.84
N PRO A 248 -2.39 -17.59 5.86
CA PRO A 248 -1.73 -17.07 4.67
C PRO A 248 -2.67 -16.12 3.93
N GLU A 249 -2.14 -14.97 3.49
CA GLU A 249 -2.81 -13.96 2.63
C GLU A 249 -4.05 -13.23 3.21
N VAL A 250 -4.52 -13.63 4.41
CA VAL A 250 -5.64 -12.99 5.11
C VAL A 250 -5.27 -11.60 5.61
N ILE A 251 -4.14 -11.47 6.29
CA ILE A 251 -3.56 -10.19 6.72
C ILE A 251 -2.33 -9.95 5.85
N CYS A 252 -2.14 -8.72 5.35
CA CYS A 252 -0.99 -8.36 4.51
C CYS A 252 -0.19 -7.19 5.09
N SER A 253 0.98 -6.92 4.51
CA SER A 253 1.87 -5.83 4.91
C SER A 253 1.19 -4.46 4.83
N TYR A 254 0.22 -4.30 3.93
CA TYR A 254 -0.56 -3.09 3.78
C TYR A 254 -1.40 -2.76 5.02
N PHE A 255 -1.99 -3.79 5.66
CA PHE A 255 -2.76 -3.60 6.90
C PHE A 255 -1.84 -3.20 8.05
N MET A 256 -0.63 -3.76 8.12
CA MET A 256 0.37 -3.38 9.11
C MET A 256 0.81 -1.92 8.94
N LYS A 257 0.99 -1.48 7.69
CA LYS A 257 1.33 -0.09 7.37
C LYS A 257 0.22 0.87 7.80
N THR A 258 -1.02 0.55 7.43
CA THR A 258 -2.19 1.36 7.79
C THR A 258 -2.40 1.42 9.31
N THR A 259 -2.21 0.30 10.01
CA THR A 259 -2.26 0.25 11.47
C THR A 259 -1.24 1.20 12.09
N LEU A 260 0.00 1.18 11.61
CA LEU A 260 1.04 2.10 12.06
C LEU A 260 0.70 3.56 11.79
N PHE A 261 0.14 3.89 10.62
CA PHE A 261 -0.24 5.26 10.32
C PHE A 261 -1.34 5.77 11.27
N TYR A 262 -2.39 4.98 11.50
CA TYR A 262 -3.42 5.36 12.45
C TYR A 262 -2.89 5.48 13.88
N THR A 263 -2.00 4.60 14.34
CA THR A 263 -1.43 4.74 15.69
C THR A 263 -0.47 5.91 15.80
N ALA A 264 0.33 6.18 14.77
CA ALA A 264 1.20 7.36 14.71
C ALA A 264 0.43 8.68 14.71
N GLU A 265 -0.71 8.74 14.02
CA GLU A 265 -1.59 9.91 14.00
C GLU A 265 -2.30 10.13 15.35
N ASN A 266 -2.72 9.06 16.00
CA ASN A 266 -3.54 9.10 17.22
C ASN A 266 -2.75 9.07 18.54
N THR A 267 -1.42 9.10 18.50
CA THR A 267 -0.60 9.11 19.72
C THR A 267 0.41 10.25 19.75
N PRO A 268 0.76 10.78 20.94
CA PRO A 268 1.73 11.86 21.05
C PRO A 268 3.11 11.46 20.55
N LYS A 269 3.85 12.38 19.91
CA LYS A 269 5.22 12.15 19.44
C LYS A 269 6.18 11.69 20.55
N GLN A 270 5.94 12.10 21.79
CA GLN A 270 6.71 11.73 22.98
C GLN A 270 6.60 10.25 23.33
N LEU A 271 5.55 9.57 22.85
CA LEU A 271 5.41 8.12 23.00
C LEU A 271 6.44 7.38 22.15
N TRP A 272 6.71 7.85 20.93
CA TRP A 272 7.56 7.18 19.93
C TRP A 272 9.06 7.37 20.20
N GLN A 273 9.50 6.91 21.38
CA GLN A 273 10.86 6.96 21.88
C GLN A 273 11.41 5.56 22.13
N VAL A 274 12.74 5.43 22.10
CA VAL A 274 13.43 4.12 22.19
C VAL A 274 13.02 3.31 23.43
N HIS A 275 12.84 3.97 24.58
CA HIS A 275 12.44 3.32 25.83
C HIS A 275 10.98 2.84 25.85
N ASN A 276 10.15 3.31 24.93
CA ASN A 276 8.73 2.94 24.79
C ASN A 276 8.47 2.01 23.60
N LEU A 277 9.51 1.46 22.98
CA LEU A 277 9.38 0.69 21.74
C LEU A 277 8.40 -0.49 21.87
N GLU A 278 8.47 -1.22 22.99
CA GLU A 278 7.55 -2.33 23.28
C GLU A 278 6.11 -1.85 23.41
N SER A 279 5.87 -0.79 24.18
CA SER A 279 4.54 -0.20 24.34
C SER A 279 3.98 0.34 23.02
N CYS A 280 4.81 0.95 22.17
CA CYS A 280 4.41 1.40 20.83
C CYS A 280 3.97 0.22 19.95
N PHE A 281 4.68 -0.91 20.03
CA PHE A 281 4.31 -2.14 19.35
C PHE A 281 3.00 -2.72 19.88
N GLU A 282 2.81 -2.76 21.20
CA GLU A 282 1.58 -3.22 21.83
C GLU A 282 0.36 -2.38 21.45
N ILE A 283 0.51 -1.06 21.33
CA ILE A 283 -0.56 -0.17 20.85
C ILE A 283 -0.95 -0.51 19.41
N CYS A 284 0.03 -0.81 18.54
CA CYS A 284 -0.25 -1.25 17.18
C CYS A 284 -0.95 -2.61 17.13
N LEU A 285 -0.56 -3.56 18.00
CA LEU A 285 -1.26 -4.83 18.12
C LEU A 285 -2.70 -4.65 18.63
N SER A 286 -2.96 -3.62 19.44
CA SER A 286 -4.29 -3.37 20.02
C SER A 286 -5.21 -2.86 18.94
N ALA A 287 -4.74 -1.88 18.16
CA ALA A 287 -5.46 -1.40 16.99
C ALA A 287 -5.73 -2.55 16.00
N LEU A 288 -4.74 -3.41 15.74
CA LEU A 288 -4.94 -4.58 14.87
C LEU A 288 -5.99 -5.55 15.44
N TYR A 289 -5.95 -5.83 16.75
CA TYR A 289 -6.94 -6.65 17.43
C TYR A 289 -8.34 -6.06 17.26
N ASP A 290 -8.49 -4.76 17.50
CA ASP A 290 -9.77 -4.05 17.40
C ASP A 290 -10.32 -4.10 15.97
N TYR A 291 -9.47 -3.91 14.95
CA TYR A 291 -9.91 -4.04 13.55
C TYR A 291 -10.43 -5.43 13.23
N VAL A 292 -9.75 -6.48 13.70
CA VAL A 292 -10.19 -7.87 13.51
C VAL A 292 -11.48 -8.15 14.27
N ASP A 293 -11.58 -7.68 15.52
CA ASP A 293 -12.75 -7.93 16.37
C ASP A 293 -14.03 -7.31 15.79
N HIS A 294 -13.91 -6.09 15.29
CA HIS A 294 -15.01 -5.36 14.65
C HIS A 294 -15.20 -5.73 13.17
N ILE A 295 -14.33 -6.56 12.59
CA ILE A 295 -14.31 -6.92 11.15
C ILE A 295 -14.27 -5.63 10.28
N TYR A 296 -13.58 -4.61 10.77
CA TYR A 296 -13.41 -3.34 10.06
C TYR A 296 -12.01 -2.77 10.23
N CYS A 297 -11.26 -2.70 9.12
CA CYS A 297 -9.96 -2.04 9.04
C CYS A 297 -10.05 -0.94 7.96
N PRO A 298 -10.21 0.33 8.35
CA PRO A 298 -10.36 1.41 7.38
C PRO A 298 -9.07 1.61 6.59
N ASN A 299 -9.17 1.91 5.30
CA ASN A 299 -8.02 2.45 4.56
C ASN A 299 -7.60 3.80 5.17
N TYR A 300 -6.31 4.13 5.13
CA TYR A 300 -5.82 5.36 5.76
C TYR A 300 -6.33 6.63 5.08
N PHE A 301 -6.46 6.63 3.75
CA PHE A 301 -6.87 7.78 2.94
C PHE A 301 -8.38 7.78 2.62
N ILE A 302 -8.99 6.59 2.54
CA ILE A 302 -10.42 6.41 2.23
C ILE A 302 -11.06 5.54 3.34
N PRO A 303 -11.42 6.11 4.50
CA PRO A 303 -11.87 5.33 5.65
C PRO A 303 -13.03 4.37 5.34
N GLU A 304 -13.93 4.74 4.42
CA GLU A 304 -15.06 3.92 3.95
C GLU A 304 -14.62 2.60 3.31
N TYR A 305 -13.40 2.55 2.77
CA TYR A 305 -12.84 1.33 2.19
C TYR A 305 -12.33 0.38 3.29
N ASN A 306 -13.19 -0.55 3.72
CA ASN A 306 -12.81 -1.62 4.64
C ASN A 306 -11.86 -2.63 3.97
N MET A 307 -10.59 -2.58 4.33
CA MET A 307 -9.55 -3.36 3.67
C MET A 307 -9.59 -4.86 4.02
N ILE A 308 -10.19 -5.24 5.15
CA ILE A 308 -10.31 -6.65 5.57
C ILE A 308 -11.60 -7.31 5.09
N LYS A 309 -12.45 -6.56 4.35
CA LYS A 309 -13.64 -7.10 3.69
C LYS A 309 -13.27 -8.36 2.90
N ARG A 310 -14.11 -9.40 3.01
CA ARG A 310 -13.92 -10.76 2.45
C ARG A 310 -12.79 -11.61 3.06
N LYS A 311 -11.74 -10.99 3.61
CA LYS A 311 -10.60 -11.72 4.18
C LYS A 311 -10.89 -12.22 5.59
N ILE A 312 -11.55 -11.38 6.39
CA ILE A 312 -11.93 -11.67 7.76
C ILE A 312 -13.45 -11.63 7.87
N ASN A 313 -14.02 -12.65 8.49
CA ASN A 313 -15.46 -12.77 8.72
C ASN A 313 -15.71 -13.53 10.03
N HIS A 314 -16.98 -13.71 10.41
CA HIS A 314 -17.31 -14.34 11.68
C HIS A 314 -16.77 -15.78 11.85
N SER A 315 -16.47 -16.51 10.77
CA SER A 315 -15.98 -17.89 10.86
C SER A 315 -14.49 -17.99 11.21
N ASN A 316 -13.66 -17.06 10.73
CA ASN A 316 -12.21 -17.07 10.98
C ASN A 316 -11.75 -16.03 12.02
N ARG A 317 -12.58 -15.04 12.36
CA ARG A 317 -12.25 -13.95 13.28
C ARG A 317 -11.67 -14.45 14.60
N HIS A 318 -12.33 -15.40 15.27
CA HIS A 318 -11.91 -15.85 16.61
C HIS A 318 -10.50 -16.43 16.60
N GLN A 319 -10.17 -17.24 15.59
CA GLN A 319 -8.84 -17.86 15.48
C GLN A 319 -7.76 -16.81 15.18
N ILE A 320 -8.10 -15.75 14.43
CA ILE A 320 -7.18 -14.63 14.18
C ILE A 320 -6.96 -13.79 15.46
N LEU A 321 -8.01 -13.57 16.26
CA LEU A 321 -7.87 -12.89 17.55
C LEU A 321 -6.98 -13.70 18.51
N ASP A 322 -7.11 -15.02 18.52
CA ASP A 322 -6.28 -15.89 19.36
C ASP A 322 -4.80 -15.89 18.96
N ILE A 323 -4.49 -15.82 17.66
CA ILE A 323 -3.09 -15.64 17.25
C ILE A 323 -2.55 -14.28 17.66
N ILE A 324 -3.34 -13.20 17.57
CA ILE A 324 -2.92 -11.87 18.03
C ILE A 324 -2.70 -11.86 19.56
N ARG A 325 -3.58 -12.50 20.34
CA ARG A 325 -3.39 -12.69 21.80
C ARG A 325 -2.14 -13.49 22.12
N THR A 326 -1.83 -14.50 21.29
CA THR A 326 -0.59 -15.27 21.43
C THR A 326 0.63 -14.38 21.21
N VAL A 327 0.61 -13.53 20.18
CA VAL A 327 1.66 -12.53 19.91
C VAL A 327 1.87 -11.61 21.11
N TYR A 328 0.80 -11.12 21.74
CA TYR A 328 0.88 -10.34 22.98
C TYR A 328 1.59 -11.09 24.10
N ARG A 329 1.19 -12.34 24.36
CA ARG A 329 1.75 -13.14 25.45
C ARG A 329 3.23 -13.44 25.30
N ILE A 330 3.70 -13.70 24.07
CA ILE A 330 5.12 -13.99 23.83
C ILE A 330 5.98 -12.72 23.82
N GLY A 331 5.37 -11.55 23.57
CA GLY A 331 6.03 -10.26 23.51
C GLY A 331 7.10 -10.15 22.42
N VAL A 332 7.77 -8.99 22.37
CA VAL A 332 8.78 -8.69 21.34
C VAL A 332 9.94 -9.68 21.37
N VAL A 333 10.41 -10.04 22.57
CA VAL A 333 11.52 -10.99 22.74
C VAL A 333 11.15 -12.38 22.21
N GLY A 334 9.92 -12.85 22.45
CA GLY A 334 9.44 -14.12 21.93
C GLY A 334 9.36 -14.13 20.41
N ILE A 335 8.84 -13.05 19.81
CA ILE A 335 8.77 -12.88 18.35
C ILE A 335 10.18 -12.95 17.75
N ILE A 336 11.14 -12.19 18.28
CA ILE A 336 12.52 -12.20 17.79
C ILE A 336 13.12 -13.61 17.90
N ARG A 337 12.89 -14.32 19.02
CA ARG A 337 13.37 -15.70 19.20
C ARG A 337 12.82 -16.65 18.15
N ILE A 338 11.50 -16.66 17.91
CA ILE A 338 10.84 -17.47 16.86
C ILE A 338 11.48 -17.18 15.49
N CYS A 339 11.80 -15.92 15.23
CA CYS A 339 12.39 -15.51 13.97
C CYS A 339 13.82 -16.01 13.78
N LEU A 340 14.61 -16.07 14.86
CA LEU A 340 15.99 -16.53 14.87
C LEU A 340 16.11 -18.07 14.94
N SER A 341 15.17 -18.75 15.59
CA SER A 341 15.23 -20.21 15.80
C SER A 341 14.56 -21.02 14.69
N GLY A 342 13.76 -20.40 13.82
CA GLY A 342 13.03 -21.11 12.76
C GLY A 342 11.90 -22.03 13.24
N CYS A 343 11.63 -22.11 14.54
CA CYS A 343 10.62 -23.02 15.11
C CYS A 343 9.19 -22.46 15.08
N GLN A 344 8.24 -23.32 14.71
CA GLN A 344 6.80 -23.07 14.70
C GLN A 344 6.27 -22.88 16.12
N ILE A 345 5.29 -21.97 16.30
CA ILE A 345 4.47 -21.94 17.52
C ILE A 345 3.59 -23.19 17.48
N VAL A 346 3.94 -24.20 18.27
CA VAL A 346 3.04 -25.32 18.56
C VAL A 346 1.96 -24.77 19.49
N SER A 347 0.71 -24.80 19.02
CA SER A 347 -0.47 -24.61 19.86
C SER A 347 -0.48 -25.71 20.91
N SER A 348 -0.15 -25.38 22.16
CA SER A 348 -0.34 -26.27 23.28
C SER A 348 -1.84 -26.32 23.62
N ASN A 349 -2.55 -27.23 22.97
CA ASN A 349 -3.74 -27.87 23.50
C ASN A 349 -3.55 -29.37 23.30
N ASP A 350 -2.95 -30.00 24.29
CA ASP A 350 -3.21 -31.40 24.65
C ASP A 350 -2.86 -31.52 26.13
N GLY A 351 -3.89 -31.35 26.95
CA GLY A 351 -3.87 -31.56 28.38
C GLY A 351 -4.91 -32.61 28.74
N ILE A 352 -4.38 -33.78 29.13
CA ILE A 352 -5.00 -34.94 29.79
C ILE A 352 -5.77 -35.91 28.87
#